data_AF-A0A9D6TC53-F1
#
_entry.id   AF-A0A9D6TC53-F1
#
_cell.length_a   1.000
_cell.length_b   1.000
_cell.length_c   1.000
_cell.angle_alpha   90.00
_cell.angle_beta   90.00
_cell.angle_gamma   90.00
#
_symmetry.space_group_name_H-M   'P 1'
#
loop_
_entity.id
_entity.type
_entity.pdbx_description
1 polymer ?
#
loop_
_entity_poly.entity_id
_entity_poly.type
_entity_poly.pdbx_seq_one_letter_code
_entity_poly.pdbx_strand_id
1 'polypeptide(L)'
;MDTYAYEADDPTVRPDLQVLVSRALGNGSTAVCDNRLPDIGGVPAVTPPDFSPTQAVADALSDLGCRFVDGSGTSSGRDRGEACTLLPDGDFKFVNANSTAQFCAPVAHAFAFPPGDTLVTVQLRDMGGNFSLPAQMIVRVPLSE
;
A
#
# COMPACT_ATOMS: atom_id res chain seq x y z
N MET A 1 13.12 -4.46 -8.33
CA MET A 1 12.59 -5.48 -7.41
C MET A 1 11.13 -5.62 -7.78
N ASP A 2 10.73 -6.74 -8.38
CA ASP A 2 9.33 -6.96 -8.76
C ASP A 2 8.51 -7.06 -7.48
N THR A 3 7.89 -5.95 -7.11
CA THR A 3 7.39 -5.71 -5.74
C THR A 3 5.90 -5.97 -5.64
N TYR A 4 5.24 -6.16 -6.78
CA TYR A 4 3.84 -6.48 -6.92
C TYR A 4 3.64 -7.83 -7.60
N ALA A 5 2.80 -8.69 -7.01
CA ALA A 5 2.38 -9.96 -7.58
C ALA A 5 0.97 -10.29 -7.08
N TYR A 6 0.14 -10.88 -7.95
CA TYR A 6 -1.23 -11.23 -7.65
C TYR A 6 -1.69 -12.38 -8.55
N GLU A 7 -2.37 -13.36 -7.98
CA GLU A 7 -3.11 -14.40 -8.71
C GLU A 7 -4.51 -14.56 -8.08
N ALA A 8 -5.54 -14.66 -8.92
CA ALA A 8 -6.93 -14.63 -8.48
C ALA A 8 -7.40 -15.91 -7.78
N ASP A 9 -6.66 -17.00 -7.94
CA ASP A 9 -6.95 -18.32 -7.40
C ASP A 9 -5.79 -18.92 -6.57
N ASP A 10 -4.71 -18.16 -6.36
CA ASP A 10 -3.60 -18.55 -5.49
C ASP A 10 -3.31 -17.46 -4.43
N PRO A 11 -3.80 -17.61 -3.19
CA PRO A 11 -3.60 -16.63 -2.12
C PRO A 11 -2.16 -16.62 -1.57
N THR A 12 -1.26 -17.45 -2.10
CA THR A 12 0.17 -17.42 -1.74
C THR A 12 0.98 -16.47 -2.62
N VAL A 13 0.47 -16.11 -3.80
CA VAL A 13 1.08 -15.09 -4.66
C VAL A 13 0.62 -13.71 -4.20
N ARG A 14 1.57 -12.92 -3.69
CA ARG A 14 1.29 -11.62 -3.05
C ARG A 14 2.41 -10.61 -3.33
N PRO A 15 2.11 -9.30 -3.23
CA PRO A 15 3.16 -8.29 -3.28
C PRO A 15 4.19 -8.47 -2.16
N ASP A 16 5.43 -8.06 -2.43
CA ASP A 16 6.49 -8.01 -1.42
C ASP A 16 6.18 -6.92 -0.38
N LEU A 17 5.61 -5.78 -0.81
CA LEU A 17 5.03 -4.79 0.07
C LEU A 17 3.60 -5.21 0.45
N GLN A 18 3.37 -5.47 1.73
CA GLN A 18 2.05 -5.88 2.23
C GLN A 18 1.52 -4.84 3.20
N VAL A 19 0.41 -4.20 2.81
CA VAL A 19 -0.22 -3.13 3.59
C VAL A 19 -1.68 -3.46 3.84
N LEU A 20 -2.09 -3.39 5.10
CA LEU A 20 -3.48 -3.53 5.55
C LEU A 20 -3.94 -2.25 6.23
N VAL A 21 -5.24 -1.96 6.09
CA VAL A 21 -5.91 -0.83 6.72
C VAL A 21 -7.07 -1.32 7.56
N SER A 22 -7.25 -0.74 8.75
CA SER A 22 -8.34 -1.14 9.66
C SER A 22 -9.70 -0.52 9.31
N ARG A 23 -9.74 0.35 8.30
CA ARG A 23 -10.96 0.99 7.80
C ARG A 23 -10.86 1.08 6.30
N ALA A 24 -12.00 0.90 5.63
CA ALA A 24 -12.07 0.96 4.19
C ALA A 24 -11.63 2.34 3.70
N LEU A 25 -10.80 2.38 2.66
CA LEU A 25 -10.44 3.61 1.99
C LEU A 25 -11.45 3.89 0.89
N GLY A 26 -11.84 5.16 0.72
CA GLY A 26 -12.85 5.55 -0.26
C GLY A 26 -14.16 4.77 -0.12
N ASN A 27 -14.58 4.08 -1.18
CA ASN A 27 -15.80 3.27 -1.19
C ASN A 27 -15.62 1.83 -0.66
N GLY A 28 -14.39 1.42 -0.30
CA GLY A 28 -14.11 0.07 0.20
C GLY A 28 -14.30 -1.06 -0.81
N SER A 29 -14.12 -0.78 -2.11
CA SER A 29 -14.17 -1.79 -3.18
C SER A 29 -13.35 -3.03 -2.83
N THR A 30 -13.82 -4.20 -3.25
CA THR A 30 -13.08 -5.47 -3.14
C THR A 30 -12.49 -5.90 -4.49
N ALA A 31 -12.64 -5.09 -5.54
CA ALA A 31 -12.06 -5.39 -6.84
C ALA A 31 -10.56 -5.12 -6.80
N VAL A 32 -9.74 -6.12 -7.10
CA VAL A 32 -8.28 -6.00 -7.04
C VAL A 32 -7.78 -5.10 -8.16
N CYS A 33 -7.05 -4.04 -7.79
CA CYS A 33 -6.39 -3.11 -8.71
C CYS A 33 -7.34 -2.36 -9.62
N ASP A 34 -8.48 -1.98 -9.08
CA ASP A 34 -9.39 -0.98 -9.62
C ASP A 34 -8.82 0.44 -9.43
N ASN A 35 -7.59 0.69 -9.92
CA ASN A 35 -6.83 1.93 -9.71
C ASN A 35 -6.62 2.75 -11.01
N ARG A 36 -7.33 2.39 -12.09
CA ARG A 36 -7.26 3.06 -13.39
C ARG A 36 -8.67 3.37 -13.90
N LEU A 37 -8.79 4.47 -14.66
CA LEU A 37 -10.04 4.81 -15.31
C LEU A 37 -10.47 3.70 -16.29
N PRO A 38 -11.78 3.42 -16.43
CA PRO A 38 -12.90 4.11 -15.77
C PRO A 38 -13.21 3.59 -14.35
N ASP A 39 -12.63 2.48 -13.94
CA ASP A 39 -13.02 1.72 -12.76
C ASP A 39 -12.13 2.05 -11.55
N ILE A 40 -12.06 3.32 -11.14
CA ILE A 40 -11.28 3.69 -9.95
C ILE A 40 -12.12 3.49 -8.69
N GLY A 41 -11.73 2.55 -7.84
CA GLY A 41 -12.34 2.27 -6.54
C GLY A 41 -11.43 2.46 -5.33
N GLY A 42 -12.02 2.19 -4.18
CA GLY A 42 -11.40 2.23 -2.86
C GLY A 42 -10.64 0.95 -2.52
N VAL A 43 -10.30 0.78 -1.24
CA VAL A 43 -9.57 -0.40 -0.73
C VAL A 43 -10.31 -0.98 0.46
N PRO A 44 -10.48 -2.31 0.56
CA PRO A 44 -11.25 -2.92 1.63
C PRO A 44 -10.47 -2.91 2.95
N ALA A 45 -11.20 -2.95 4.07
CA ALA A 45 -10.60 -3.05 5.40
C ALA A 45 -10.28 -4.50 5.78
N VAL A 46 -9.23 -4.71 6.57
CA VAL A 46 -8.96 -5.96 7.28
C VAL A 46 -8.77 -5.65 8.76
N THR A 47 -9.74 -6.06 9.58
CA THR A 47 -9.77 -5.73 11.03
C THR A 47 -10.19 -6.94 11.86
N PRO A 48 -9.35 -7.40 12.81
CA PRO A 48 -7.97 -6.93 13.07
C PRO A 48 -7.06 -7.20 11.85
N PRO A 49 -5.88 -6.54 11.76
CA PRO A 49 -4.90 -6.86 10.72
C PRO A 49 -4.54 -8.36 10.74
N ASP A 50 -4.66 -9.02 9.60
CA ASP A 50 -4.38 -10.46 9.42
C ASP A 50 -3.65 -10.69 8.08
N PHE A 51 -2.53 -11.41 8.13
CA PHE A 51 -1.71 -11.78 6.97
C PHE A 51 -1.86 -13.26 6.59
N SER A 52 -2.89 -13.94 7.08
CA SER A 52 -3.19 -15.34 6.75
C SER A 52 -3.35 -15.56 5.23
N PRO A 53 -3.03 -16.78 4.72
CA PRO A 53 -3.15 -17.12 3.30
C PRO A 53 -4.56 -17.45 2.85
N THR A 54 -5.44 -16.47 3.00
CA THR A 54 -6.79 -16.51 2.43
C THR A 54 -6.86 -15.60 1.22
N GLN A 55 -7.75 -15.91 0.26
CA GLN A 55 -7.92 -15.11 -0.94
C GLN A 55 -8.35 -13.68 -0.61
N ALA A 56 -9.26 -13.50 0.34
CA ALA A 56 -9.72 -12.17 0.76
C ALA A 56 -8.57 -11.28 1.29
N VAL A 57 -7.62 -11.86 2.03
CA VAL A 57 -6.43 -11.13 2.50
C VAL A 57 -5.47 -10.86 1.35
N ALA A 58 -5.23 -11.83 0.48
CA ALA A 58 -4.36 -11.65 -0.70
C ALA A 58 -4.91 -10.58 -1.65
N ASP A 59 -6.23 -10.55 -1.87
CA ASP A 59 -6.92 -9.54 -2.67
C ASP A 59 -6.76 -8.15 -2.04
N ALA A 60 -7.01 -7.99 -0.74
CA ALA A 60 -6.86 -6.70 -0.04
C ALA A 60 -5.40 -6.18 -0.07
N LEU A 61 -4.43 -7.08 0.14
CA LEU A 61 -3.00 -6.76 0.07
C LEU A 61 -2.58 -6.34 -1.34
N SER A 62 -3.05 -7.07 -2.35
CA SER A 62 -2.74 -6.80 -3.76
C SER A 62 -3.41 -5.50 -4.21
N ASP A 63 -4.65 -5.28 -3.80
CA ASP A 63 -5.41 -4.10 -4.15
C ASP A 63 -4.72 -2.82 -3.65
N LEU A 64 -4.35 -2.76 -2.37
CA LEU A 64 -3.56 -1.61 -1.88
C LEU A 64 -2.15 -1.59 -2.48
N GLY A 65 -1.52 -2.76 -2.66
CA GLY A 65 -0.16 -2.91 -3.18
C GLY A 65 0.04 -2.32 -4.57
N CYS A 66 -0.89 -2.54 -5.51
CA CYS A 66 -0.72 -2.02 -6.87
C CYS A 66 -0.88 -0.50 -6.99
N ARG A 67 -1.33 0.18 -5.94
CA ARG A 67 -1.39 1.66 -5.87
C ARG A 67 -0.02 2.28 -5.52
N PHE A 68 0.96 1.46 -5.10
CA PHE A 68 2.34 1.89 -4.94
C PHE A 68 3.08 1.76 -6.27
N VAL A 69 3.50 2.89 -6.84
CA VAL A 69 4.07 2.92 -8.19
C VAL A 69 5.46 3.57 -8.22
N ASP A 70 6.30 3.10 -9.13
CA ASP A 70 7.48 3.86 -9.56
C ASP A 70 7.07 5.12 -10.33
N GLY A 71 8.02 6.01 -10.58
CA GLY A 71 7.74 7.28 -11.28
C GLY A 71 7.10 7.11 -12.67
N SER A 72 7.12 5.89 -13.23
CA SER A 72 6.51 5.54 -14.53
C SER A 72 5.07 5.03 -14.43
N GLY A 73 4.56 4.80 -13.21
CA GLY A 73 3.22 4.24 -12.99
C GLY A 73 3.18 2.71 -12.94
N THR A 74 4.33 2.04 -12.95
CA THR A 74 4.42 0.58 -12.74
C THR A 74 4.39 0.29 -11.25
N SER A 75 3.65 -0.72 -10.82
CA SER A 75 3.49 -1.06 -9.40
C SER A 75 4.79 -1.65 -8.83
N SER A 76 5.69 -0.78 -8.37
CA SER A 76 7.00 -1.18 -7.88
C SER A 76 7.56 -0.19 -6.84
N GLY A 77 8.59 -0.64 -6.13
CA GLY A 77 9.40 0.20 -5.24
C GLY A 77 10.34 1.11 -6.02
N ARG A 78 10.54 2.32 -5.50
CA ARG A 78 11.39 3.36 -6.06
C ARG A 78 12.82 3.24 -5.60
N ASP A 79 13.76 3.56 -6.49
CA ASP A 79 15.14 3.82 -6.12
C ASP A 79 15.34 5.27 -5.65
N ARG A 80 16.59 5.64 -5.33
CA ARG A 80 16.90 6.98 -4.81
C ARG A 80 16.68 8.11 -5.82
N GLY A 81 16.79 7.83 -7.12
CA GLY A 81 16.57 8.81 -8.18
C GLY A 81 15.09 9.16 -8.38
N GLU A 82 14.19 8.30 -7.90
CA GLU A 82 12.74 8.42 -8.06
C GLU A 82 11.99 8.69 -6.75
N ALA A 83 12.72 9.04 -5.69
CA ALA A 83 12.15 9.31 -4.38
C ALA A 83 10.92 10.22 -4.44
N CYS A 84 9.95 9.99 -3.56
CA CYS A 84 8.65 10.69 -3.59
C CYS A 84 8.36 11.49 -2.32
N THR A 85 9.26 11.50 -1.34
CA THR A 85 9.09 12.35 -0.16
C THR A 85 9.78 13.69 -0.37
N LEU A 86 8.99 14.75 -0.43
CA LEU A 86 9.50 16.13 -0.43
C LEU A 86 10.02 16.47 0.97
N LEU A 87 11.31 16.77 1.08
CA LEU A 87 11.95 17.19 2.32
C LEU A 87 11.97 18.72 2.46
N PRO A 88 12.24 19.28 3.66
CA PRO A 88 12.21 20.73 3.89
C PRO A 88 13.20 21.55 3.05
N ASP A 89 14.22 20.91 2.48
CA ASP A 89 15.18 21.54 1.57
C ASP A 89 14.63 21.72 0.14
N GLY A 90 13.42 21.22 -0.13
CA GLY A 90 12.75 21.31 -1.43
C GLY A 90 13.07 20.16 -2.37
N ASP A 91 13.93 19.21 -1.97
CA ASP A 91 14.28 18.06 -2.77
C ASP A 91 13.44 16.83 -2.41
N PHE A 92 13.26 15.94 -3.38
CA PHE A 92 12.70 14.62 -3.15
C PHE A 92 13.79 13.62 -2.76
N LYS A 93 13.69 13.02 -1.56
CA LYS A 93 14.70 12.11 -1.00
C LYS A 93 14.04 11.02 -0.17
N PHE A 94 14.78 9.94 0.10
CA PHE A 94 14.36 8.97 1.11
C PHE A 94 14.45 9.60 2.50
N VAL A 95 13.42 9.37 3.33
CA VAL A 95 13.42 9.83 4.73
C VAL A 95 14.59 9.23 5.51
N ASN A 96 14.89 7.96 5.26
CA ASN A 96 16.06 7.28 5.80
C ASN A 96 17.07 7.04 4.68
N ALA A 97 18.22 7.70 4.77
CA ALA A 97 19.29 7.56 3.79
C ALA A 97 19.91 6.15 3.74
N ASN A 98 19.65 5.26 4.70
CA ASN A 98 20.12 3.87 4.69
C ASN A 98 19.13 2.90 4.03
N SER A 99 17.93 3.36 3.64
CA SER A 99 16.97 2.51 2.93
C SER A 99 17.46 2.18 1.51
N THR A 100 17.14 0.98 1.05
CA THR A 100 17.46 0.50 -0.31
C THR A 100 16.33 0.74 -1.29
N ALA A 101 15.10 0.92 -0.81
CA ALA A 101 13.91 1.22 -1.60
C ALA A 101 12.95 2.13 -0.83
N GLN A 102 12.09 2.83 -1.56
CA GLN A 102 10.96 3.58 -1.03
C GLN A 102 9.68 3.19 -1.77
N PHE A 103 8.57 3.08 -1.06
CA PHE A 103 7.26 2.79 -1.64
C PHE A 103 6.38 4.03 -1.60
N CYS A 104 5.79 4.37 -2.75
CA CYS A 104 5.08 5.62 -2.94
C CYS A 104 3.69 5.39 -3.52
N ALA A 105 2.64 5.78 -2.78
CA ALA A 105 1.26 5.76 -3.24
C ALA A 105 0.64 7.16 -3.08
N PRO A 106 0.51 7.95 -4.17
CA PRO A 106 -0.23 9.21 -4.12
C PRO A 106 -1.70 8.94 -3.81
N VAL A 107 -2.19 9.39 -2.65
CA VAL A 107 -3.57 9.14 -2.21
C VAL A 107 -4.55 9.97 -3.04
N ALA A 108 -5.31 9.31 -3.91
CA ALA A 108 -6.37 9.93 -4.69
C ALA A 108 -7.70 9.94 -3.93
N HIS A 109 -8.65 10.79 -4.35
CA HIS A 109 -9.97 10.91 -3.72
C HIS A 109 -10.71 9.56 -3.65
N ALA A 110 -10.58 8.72 -4.67
CA ALA A 110 -11.26 7.43 -4.75
C ALA A 110 -10.86 6.43 -3.66
N PHE A 111 -9.71 6.60 -3.02
CA PHE A 111 -9.24 5.78 -1.89
C PHE A 111 -8.70 6.66 -0.76
N ALA A 112 -9.32 7.81 -0.53
CA ALA A 112 -8.97 8.67 0.59
C ALA A 112 -9.24 7.97 1.94
N PHE A 113 -8.42 8.30 2.95
CA PHE A 113 -8.68 7.89 4.32
C PHE A 113 -9.98 8.52 4.83
N PRO A 114 -10.89 7.75 5.46
CA PRO A 114 -12.12 8.31 6.03
C PRO A 114 -11.81 9.16 7.28
N PRO A 115 -12.68 10.12 7.64
CA PRO A 115 -12.56 10.88 8.89
C PRO A 115 -12.44 9.98 10.12
N GLY A 116 -11.57 10.35 11.06
CA GLY A 116 -11.19 9.57 12.25
C GLY A 116 -9.85 8.85 12.09
N ASP A 117 -9.63 7.85 12.94
CA ASP A 117 -8.38 7.07 12.98
C ASP A 117 -8.46 5.85 12.08
N THR A 118 -7.42 5.61 11.30
CA THR A 118 -7.20 4.38 10.53
C THR A 118 -5.84 3.81 10.90
N LEU A 119 -5.80 2.58 11.41
CA LEU A 119 -4.57 1.85 11.65
C LEU A 119 -4.07 1.30 10.32
N VAL A 120 -2.84 1.63 9.96
CA VAL A 120 -2.10 1.07 8.82
C VAL A 120 -1.09 0.09 9.37
N THR A 121 -1.14 -1.17 8.91
CA THR A 121 -0.18 -2.22 9.28
C THR A 121 0.59 -2.66 8.05
N VAL A 122 1.91 -2.66 8.13
CA VAL A 122 2.81 -2.96 7.01
C VAL A 122 3.76 -4.10 7.38
N GLN A 123 3.98 -5.02 6.46
CA GLN A 123 5.15 -5.91 6.47
C GLN A 123 5.78 -5.95 5.08
N LEU A 124 7.05 -6.33 5.02
CA LEU A 124 7.82 -6.41 3.77
C LEU A 124 8.42 -7.81 3.61
N ARG A 125 8.35 -8.37 2.41
CA ARG A 125 9.12 -9.55 2.00
C ARG A 125 10.45 -9.10 1.37
N ASP A 126 11.56 -9.66 1.84
CA ASP A 126 12.87 -9.42 1.23
C ASP A 126 13.14 -10.36 0.03
N MET A 127 14.28 -10.16 -0.64
CA MET A 127 14.71 -11.01 -1.78
C MET A 127 15.02 -12.46 -1.38
N GLY A 128 15.22 -12.74 -0.08
CA GLY A 128 15.37 -14.08 0.46
C GLY A 128 14.03 -14.76 0.77
N GLY A 129 12.90 -14.06 0.56
CA GLY A 129 11.57 -14.55 0.89
C GLY A 129 11.19 -14.39 2.36
N ASN A 130 11.99 -13.68 3.17
CA ASN A 130 11.72 -13.49 4.59
C ASN A 130 10.78 -12.28 4.80
N PHE A 131 9.79 -12.45 5.67
CA PHE A 131 8.91 -11.35 6.08
C PHE A 131 9.47 -10.61 7.30
N SER A 132 9.35 -9.28 7.29
CA SER A 132 9.60 -8.46 8.48
C SER A 132 8.54 -8.71 9.56
N LEU A 133 8.83 -8.28 10.79
CA LEU A 133 7.76 -8.06 11.76
C LEU A 133 6.82 -6.94 11.25
N PRO A 134 5.50 -7.02 11.53
CA PRO A 134 4.59 -5.94 11.19
C PRO A 134 4.93 -4.64 11.92
N ALA A 135 4.97 -3.54 11.17
CA ALA A 135 5.05 -2.18 11.67
C ALA A 135 3.69 -1.49 11.56
N GLN A 136 3.39 -0.56 12.47
CA GLN A 136 2.09 0.08 12.55
C GLN A 136 2.19 1.59 12.69
N MET A 137 1.20 2.29 12.09
CA MET A 137 0.99 3.72 12.30
C MET A 137 -0.50 4.05 12.25
N ILE A 138 -0.90 5.14 12.89
CA ILE A 138 -2.26 5.68 12.81
C ILE A 138 -2.25 6.86 11.84
N VAL A 139 -3.12 6.82 10.84
CA VAL A 139 -3.49 7.99 10.04
C VAL A 139 -4.76 8.58 10.64
N ARG A 140 -4.67 9.83 11.11
CA ARG A 140 -5.79 10.57 11.68
C ARG A 140 -6.24 11.65 10.71
N VAL A 141 -7.47 11.52 10.22
CA VAL A 141 -8.15 12.57 9.44
C VAL A 141 -9.13 13.30 10.35
N PRO A 142 -9.08 14.64 10.47
CA PRO A 142 -10.04 15.38 11.28
C PRO A 142 -11.48 15.06 10.89
N LEU A 143 -12.36 15.00 11.90
CA LEU A 143 -13.80 15.03 11.64
C LEU A 143 -14.13 16.41 11.06
N SER A 144 -14.91 16.46 9.99
CA SER A 144 -15.51 17.72 9.56
C SER A 144 -16.54 18.13 10.62
N GLU A 145 -16.46 19.38 11.08
CA GLU A 145 -17.52 20.02 11.88
C GLU A 145 -18.75 20.33 11.03
#